data_AF-A0AAJ2IB11-F1
#
_entry.id   AF-A0AAJ2IB11-F1
#
_cell.length_a   1.000
_cell.length_b   1.000
_cell.length_c   1.000
_cell.angle_alpha   90.00
_cell.angle_beta   90.00
_cell.angle_gamma   90.00
#
_symmetry.space_group_name_H-M   'P 1'
#
loop_
_entity.id
_entity.type
_entity.pdbx_description
1 polymer ?
#
loop_
_entity_poly.entity_id
_entity_poly.type
_entity_poly.pdbx_seq_one_letter_code
_entity_poly.pdbx_strand_id
1 'polypeptide(L)'
;MTVKPRPETHHRMFLTCYEDTFNYGWHHVDLFVHDEYGREVNWVHWTVEADGPEAADESVRREEPWLNRTSEWRHQVSAVGMNYWTADAAWT
;
A
#
# COMPACT_ATOMS: atom_id res chain seq x y z
N MET A 1 -1.65 14.56 -30.69
CA MET A 1 -1.27 15.04 -29.34
C MET A 1 -0.23 14.08 -28.81
N THR A 2 0.99 14.55 -28.52
CA THR A 2 2.04 13.70 -27.95
C THR A 2 1.75 13.57 -26.46
N VAL A 3 1.35 12.39 -26.00
CA VAL A 3 1.20 12.11 -24.57
C VAL A 3 2.60 12.19 -23.96
N LYS A 4 2.82 13.11 -23.02
CA LYS A 4 4.07 13.12 -22.25
C LYS A 4 4.18 11.79 -21.50
N PRO A 5 5.37 11.15 -21.48
CA PRO A 5 5.56 9.94 -20.69
C PRO A 5 5.16 10.19 -19.23
N ARG A 6 4.64 9.15 -18.57
CA ARG A 6 4.31 9.25 -17.14
C ARG A 6 5.58 9.59 -16.36
N PRO A 7 5.49 10.43 -15.31
CA PRO A 7 6.64 10.72 -14.45
C PRO A 7 7.26 9.42 -13.92
N GLU A 8 8.59 9.32 -14.02
CA GLU A 8 9.37 8.20 -13.47
C GLU A 8 9.80 8.49 -12.01
N THR A 9 9.46 9.66 -11.49
CA THR A 9 9.81 10.13 -10.15
C THR A 9 8.84 9.55 -9.11
N HIS A 10 9.33 8.61 -8.32
CA HIS A 10 8.63 8.10 -7.14
C HIS A 10 8.80 9.11 -5.98
N HIS A 11 7.88 10.05 -5.84
CA HIS A 11 7.96 11.09 -4.82
C HIS A 11 7.43 10.62 -3.47
N ARG A 12 6.30 9.89 -3.48
CA ARG A 12 5.73 9.31 -2.26
C ARG A 12 5.21 7.91 -2.53
N MET A 13 5.51 6.99 -1.63
CA MET A 13 4.95 5.65 -1.66
C MET A 13 4.36 5.33 -0.30
N PHE A 14 3.21 4.66 -0.27
CA PHE A 14 2.64 4.17 0.98
C PHE A 14 1.90 2.86 0.78
N LEU A 15 2.01 2.01 1.78
CA LEU A 15 1.30 0.75 1.89
C LEU A 15 -0.05 0.98 2.57
N THR A 16 -1.06 0.21 2.16
CA THR A 16 -2.38 0.13 2.81
C THR A 16 -2.78 -1.33 2.97
N CYS A 17 -3.21 -1.72 4.16
CA CYS A 17 -3.85 -3.00 4.40
C CYS A 17 -5.15 -2.82 5.17
N TYR A 18 -6.01 -3.83 5.12
CA TYR A 18 -7.37 -3.77 5.63
C TYR A 18 -7.64 -4.89 6.62
N GLU A 19 -8.65 -4.70 7.46
CA GLU A 19 -9.33 -5.79 8.16
C GLU A 19 -10.58 -6.16 7.38
N ASP A 20 -10.82 -7.45 7.18
CA ASP A 20 -12.02 -7.93 6.50
C ASP A 20 -13.24 -7.91 7.44
N THR A 21 -13.60 -6.71 7.91
CA THR A 21 -14.71 -6.46 8.84
C THR A 21 -16.06 -6.99 8.30
N PHE A 22 -16.20 -7.14 6.98
CA PHE A 22 -17.42 -7.58 6.32
C PHE A 22 -17.39 -9.04 5.84
N ASN A 23 -16.32 -9.79 6.14
CA ASN A 23 -16.14 -11.19 5.76
C ASN A 23 -16.25 -11.46 4.25
N TYR A 24 -15.66 -10.59 3.42
CA TYR A 24 -15.55 -10.80 1.98
C TYR A 24 -14.46 -11.83 1.59
N GLY A 25 -13.57 -12.18 2.52
CA GLY A 25 -12.45 -13.10 2.36
C GLY A 25 -11.28 -12.50 1.58
N TRP A 26 -11.16 -11.17 1.53
CA TRP A 26 -10.17 -10.47 0.71
C TRP A 26 -9.05 -9.86 1.55
N HIS A 27 -8.07 -10.69 1.89
CA HIS A 27 -6.89 -10.28 2.63
C HIS A 27 -5.81 -9.79 1.65
N HIS A 28 -5.48 -8.50 1.71
CA HIS A 28 -4.50 -7.91 0.81
C HIS A 28 -3.75 -6.72 1.40
N VAL A 29 -2.64 -6.40 0.77
CA VAL A 29 -1.88 -5.16 0.98
C VAL A 29 -1.59 -4.51 -0.38
N ASP A 30 -1.84 -3.22 -0.46
CA ASP A 30 -1.62 -2.38 -1.63
C ASP A 30 -0.45 -1.44 -1.41
N LEU A 31 0.38 -1.23 -2.43
CA LEU A 31 1.36 -0.16 -2.51
C LEU A 31 0.88 0.89 -3.51
N PHE A 32 0.72 2.13 -3.06
CA PHE A 32 0.41 3.26 -3.92
C PHE A 32 1.66 4.11 -4.15
N VAL A 33 1.95 4.45 -5.41
CA VAL A 33 3.08 5.28 -5.81
C VAL A 33 2.59 6.57 -6.42
N HIS A 34 3.08 7.69 -5.91
CA HIS A 34 2.68 9.03 -6.31
C HIS A 34 3.87 9.85 -6.83
N ASP A 35 3.60 10.67 -7.86
CA ASP A 35 4.55 11.66 -8.38
C ASP A 35 4.63 12.93 -7.51
N GLU A 36 5.49 13.88 -7.89
CA GLU A 36 5.66 15.16 -7.16
C GLU A 36 4.40 16.05 -7.15
N TYR A 37 3.42 15.77 -8.01
CA TYR A 37 2.13 16.48 -8.05
C TYR A 37 1.04 15.76 -7.26
N GLY A 38 1.38 14.66 -6.57
CA GLY A 38 0.43 13.86 -5.82
C GLY A 38 -0.52 13.05 -6.69
N ARG A 39 -0.13 12.71 -7.92
CA ARG A 39 -0.90 11.82 -8.80
C ARG A 39 -0.44 10.40 -8.60
N GLU A 40 -1.38 9.47 -8.46
CA GLU A 40 -1.07 8.05 -8.49
C GLU A 40 -0.52 7.67 -9.88
N VAL A 41 0.70 7.18 -9.91
CA VAL A 41 1.41 6.78 -11.14
C VAL A 41 1.60 5.27 -11.24
N ASN A 42 1.53 4.56 -10.10
CA ASN A 42 1.61 3.11 -10.04
C ASN A 42 0.86 2.56 -8.82
N TRP A 43 0.43 1.30 -8.94
CA TRP A 43 -0.24 0.54 -7.90
C TRP A 43 0.20 -0.92 -7.98
N VAL A 44 0.57 -1.50 -6.83
CA VAL A 44 0.89 -2.92 -6.69
C VAL A 44 0.00 -3.53 -5.63
N HIS A 45 -0.48 -4.74 -5.87
CA HIS A 45 -1.43 -5.44 -5.01
C HIS A 45 -0.91 -6.84 -4.70
N TRP A 46 -0.84 -7.19 -3.42
CA TRP A 46 -0.47 -8.53 -2.96
C TRP A 46 -1.56 -9.13 -2.10
N THR A 47 -1.89 -10.39 -2.37
CA THR A 47 -2.70 -11.21 -1.47
C THR A 47 -1.87 -11.59 -0.25
N VAL A 48 -2.47 -11.53 0.94
CA VAL A 48 -1.83 -11.92 2.19
C VAL A 48 -2.60 -13.04 2.88
N GLU A 49 -1.95 -13.73 3.81
CA GLU A 49 -2.56 -14.89 4.49
C GLU A 49 -3.56 -14.51 5.60
N ALA A 50 -3.44 -13.29 6.13
CA ALA A 50 -4.29 -12.77 7.20
C ALA A 50 -4.38 -11.24 7.12
N ASP A 51 -5.36 -10.68 7.81
CA ASP A 51 -5.54 -9.23 7.88
C ASP A 51 -4.48 -8.52 8.71
N GLY A 52 -4.34 -7.21 8.44
CA GLY A 52 -3.64 -6.29 9.31
C GLY A 52 -2.13 -6.13 9.05
N PRO A 53 -1.47 -5.28 9.86
CA PRO A 53 -0.10 -4.83 9.65
C PRO A 53 0.96 -5.94 9.59
N GLU A 54 0.87 -6.93 10.48
CA GLU A 54 1.90 -7.96 10.63
C GLU A 54 1.95 -8.87 9.39
N ALA A 55 0.78 -9.35 8.94
CA ALA A 55 0.67 -10.19 7.75
C ALA A 55 1.02 -9.41 6.47
N ALA A 56 0.67 -8.12 6.42
CA ALA A 56 1.09 -7.23 5.35
C ALA A 56 2.62 -7.09 5.27
N ASP A 57 3.29 -6.82 6.40
CA ASP A 57 4.75 -6.69 6.46
C ASP A 57 5.45 -8.00 6.08
N GLU A 58 4.92 -9.16 6.50
CA GLU A 58 5.48 -10.47 6.13
C GLU A 58 5.38 -10.73 4.62
N SER A 59 4.21 -10.49 4.03
CA SER A 59 4.01 -10.71 2.60
C SER A 59 4.86 -9.76 1.77
N VAL A 60 4.87 -8.46 2.10
CA VAL A 60 5.68 -7.48 1.37
C VAL A 60 7.16 -7.83 1.43
N ARG A 61 7.68 -8.26 2.59
CA ARG A 61 9.09 -8.65 2.73
C ARG A 61 9.45 -9.85 1.85
N ARG A 62 8.51 -10.76 1.61
CA ARG A 62 8.71 -11.94 0.77
C ARG A 62 8.67 -11.59 -0.72
N GLU A 63 7.68 -10.81 -1.14
CA GLU A 63 7.45 -10.49 -2.56
C GLU A 63 8.37 -9.37 -3.06
N GLU A 64 8.65 -8.36 -2.23
CA GLU A 64 9.48 -7.19 -2.57
C GLU A 64 10.57 -6.93 -1.50
N PRO A 65 11.67 -7.70 -1.48
CA PRO A 65 12.70 -7.61 -0.45
C PRO A 65 13.40 -6.24 -0.35
N TRP A 66 13.32 -5.41 -1.39
CA TRP A 66 13.91 -4.07 -1.44
C TRP A 66 12.93 -2.97 -1.03
N LEU A 67 11.66 -3.29 -0.81
CA LEU A 67 10.66 -2.35 -0.34
C LEU A 67 10.66 -2.32 1.19
N ASN A 68 10.97 -1.14 1.74
CA ASN A 68 11.01 -0.94 3.18
C ASN A 68 9.94 0.05 3.61
N ARG A 69 9.19 -0.32 4.64
CA ARG A 69 8.32 0.61 5.36
C ARG A 69 9.18 1.62 6.12
N THR A 70 8.88 2.90 5.98
CA THR A 70 9.66 4.02 6.57
C THR A 70 8.93 4.74 7.69
N SER A 71 7.66 4.43 7.92
CA SER A 71 6.86 4.92 9.04
C SER A 71 6.18 3.80 9.79
N GLU A 72 5.73 4.04 11.02
CA GLU A 72 4.79 3.13 11.67
C GLU A 72 3.46 3.02 10.91
N TRP A 73 2.81 1.86 11.05
CA TRP A 73 1.44 1.66 10.59
C TRP A 73 0.49 2.56 11.38
N ARG A 74 -0.34 3.31 10.66
CA ARG A 74 -1.35 4.20 11.22
C ARG A 74 -2.73 3.60 11.03
N HIS A 75 -3.36 3.20 12.12
CA HIS A 75 -4.72 2.69 12.14
C HIS A 75 -5.74 3.80 11.85
N GLN A 76 -6.73 3.47 11.03
CA GLN A 76 -7.83 4.32 10.65
C GLN A 76 -9.10 3.48 10.49
N VAL A 77 -10.24 4.17 10.53
CA VAL A 77 -11.56 3.56 10.33
C VAL A 77 -12.25 4.28 9.18
N SER A 78 -12.69 3.53 8.18
CA SER A 78 -13.38 4.08 7.01
C SER A 78 -14.77 4.61 7.38
N ALA A 79 -15.39 5.36 6.47
CA ALA A 79 -16.74 5.89 6.67
C ALA A 79 -17.82 4.80 6.90
N VAL A 80 -17.55 3.56 6.46
CA VAL A 80 -18.44 2.41 6.63
C VAL A 80 -18.06 1.52 7.82
N GLY A 81 -17.03 1.88 8.59
CA GLY A 81 -16.61 1.15 9.79
C GLY A 81 -15.52 0.09 9.58
N MET A 82 -15.01 -0.10 8.37
CA MET A 82 -13.89 -1.02 8.10
C MET A 82 -12.58 -0.46 8.66
N ASN A 83 -11.84 -1.29 9.40
CA ASN A 83 -10.50 -0.95 9.88
C ASN A 83 -9.48 -1.05 8.73
N TYR A 84 -8.56 -0.10 8.68
CA TYR A 84 -7.46 -0.13 7.73
C TYR A 84 -6.23 0.56 8.30
N TRP A 85 -5.06 0.23 7.77
CA TRP A 85 -3.79 0.80 8.19
C TRP A 85 -3.05 1.36 6.99
N THR A 86 -2.32 2.45 7.21
CA THR A 86 -1.43 3.04 6.20
C THR A 86 -0.03 3.23 6.75
N ALA A 87 0.99 3.05 5.91
CA ALA A 87 2.37 3.36 6.27
C ALA A 87 3.16 3.84 5.06
N ASP A 88 3.99 4.86 5.22
CA ASP A 88 4.89 5.28 4.15
C ASP A 88 5.97 4.21 3.91
N ALA A 89 6.41 4.08 2.67
CA ALA A 89 7.40 3.10 2.23
C ALA A 89 8.37 3.72 1.21
N ALA A 90 9.49 3.04 0.98
CA ALA A 90 10.46 3.40 -0.05
C ALA A 90 11.22 2.15 -0.53
N TRP A 91 11.59 2.13 -1.81
CA TRP A 91 12.58 1.17 -2.31
C TRP A 91 13.99 1.60 -1.90
N THR A 92 14.83 0.64 -1.52
CA THR A 92 16.25 0.82 -1.16
C THR A 92 17.18 0.15 -2.15
#